data_AF-A0A7D4CLI7-F1
#
_entry.id   AF-A0A7D4CLI7-F1
#
_cell.length_a   1.000
_cell.length_b   1.000
_cell.length_c   1.000
_cell.angle_alpha   90.00
_cell.angle_beta   90.00
_cell.angle_gamma   90.00
#
_symmetry.space_group_name_H-M   'P 1'
#
loop_
_entity.id
_entity.type
_entity.pdbx_description
1 polymer ?
#
loop_
_entity_poly.entity_id
_entity_poly.type
_entity_poly.pdbx_seq_one_letter_code
_entity_poly.pdbx_strand_id
1 'polypeptide(L)'
;MPAALDRKSVYPLDLIVEIVGWMGASLILLAYCLLSIGKMQATSPAYQWLNIGGAVGFIVNSGWNGAMPSVALNIIWFGIGITALWKLKRNGVSSI
;
A
#
# COMPACT_ATOMS: atom_id res chain seq x y z
N MET A 1 -7.32 -44.33 -7.83
CA MET A 1 -7.96 -43.06 -8.20
C MET A 1 -6.95 -41.94 -8.00
N PRO A 2 -6.35 -41.33 -9.03
CA PRO A 2 -5.65 -40.07 -8.83
C PRO A 2 -6.69 -38.95 -8.75
N ALA A 3 -6.88 -38.39 -7.55
CA ALA A 3 -7.60 -37.15 -7.39
C ALA A 3 -6.84 -36.07 -8.18
N ALA A 4 -7.55 -35.41 -9.09
CA ALA A 4 -7.04 -34.31 -9.89
C ALA A 4 -6.33 -33.31 -8.98
N LEU A 5 -5.05 -33.09 -9.25
CA LEU A 5 -4.35 -31.91 -8.76
C LEU A 5 -5.06 -30.71 -9.38
N ASP A 6 -6.04 -30.15 -8.67
CA ASP A 6 -6.47 -28.76 -8.83
C ASP A 6 -5.32 -27.86 -8.40
N ARG A 7 -4.23 -27.93 -9.17
CA ARG A 7 -3.24 -26.89 -9.23
C ARG A 7 -3.98 -25.79 -9.94
N LYS A 8 -4.56 -24.83 -9.20
CA LYS A 8 -4.98 -23.53 -9.75
C LYS A 8 -3.91 -23.16 -10.78
N SER A 9 -4.25 -23.27 -12.06
CA SER A 9 -3.35 -22.87 -13.13
C SER A 9 -3.12 -21.40 -12.84
N VAL A 10 -1.92 -21.03 -12.38
CA VAL A 10 -1.59 -19.65 -12.00
C VAL A 10 -1.98 -18.79 -13.18
N TYR A 11 -3.11 -18.09 -13.08
CA TYR A 11 -3.56 -17.29 -14.19
C TYR A 11 -2.57 -16.13 -14.30
N PRO A 12 -2.21 -15.68 -15.51
CA PRO A 12 -1.25 -14.58 -15.66
C PRO A 12 -1.67 -13.32 -14.86
N LEU A 13 -2.97 -13.14 -14.64
CA LEU A 13 -3.52 -12.09 -13.78
C LEU A 13 -3.20 -12.30 -12.29
N ASP A 14 -3.24 -13.52 -11.77
CA ASP A 14 -2.90 -13.81 -10.37
C ASP A 14 -1.45 -13.38 -10.08
N LEU A 15 -0.53 -13.71 -11.00
CA LEU A 15 0.88 -13.34 -10.87
C LEU A 15 1.06 -11.82 -10.86
N ILE A 16 0.35 -11.08 -11.73
CA ILE A 16 0.40 -9.62 -11.75
C ILE A 16 -0.10 -9.05 -10.42
N VAL A 17 -1.21 -9.58 -9.89
CA VAL A 17 -1.79 -9.16 -8.61
C VAL A 17 -0.85 -9.44 -7.45
N GLU A 18 -0.16 -10.57 -7.45
CA GLU A 18 0.87 -10.89 -6.45
C GLU A 18 2.07 -9.95 -6.55
N ILE A 19 2.57 -9.67 -7.74
CA ILE A 19 3.68 -8.72 -7.96
C ILE A 19 3.28 -7.33 -7.47
N VAL A 20 2.07 -6.85 -7.78
CA VAL A 20 1.54 -5.58 -7.30
C VAL A 20 1.45 -5.56 -5.76
N GLY A 21 1.00 -6.66 -5.15
CA GLY A 21 0.96 -6.82 -3.70
C GLY A 21 2.34 -6.72 -3.06
N TRP A 22 3.33 -7.45 -3.58
CA TRP A 22 4.70 -7.44 -3.07
C TRP A 22 5.44 -6.12 -3.30
N MET A 23 5.19 -5.44 -4.42
CA MET A 23 5.66 -4.07 -4.62
C MET A 23 5.03 -3.13 -3.60
N GLY A 24 3.71 -3.24 -3.37
CA GLY A 24 3.02 -2.45 -2.36
C GLY A 24 3.58 -2.67 -0.95
N ALA A 25 3.80 -3.94 -0.56
CA ALA A 25 4.44 -4.31 0.69
C ALA A 25 5.83 -3.69 0.84
N SER A 26 6.63 -3.77 -0.22
CA SER A 26 7.99 -3.19 -0.23
C SER A 26 7.96 -1.68 -0.04
N LEU A 27 7.01 -0.97 -0.68
CA LEU A 27 6.85 0.48 -0.52
C LEU A 27 6.49 0.87 0.92
N ILE A 28 5.53 0.18 1.54
CA ILE A 28 5.12 0.47 2.92
C ILE A 28 6.26 0.15 3.89
N LEU A 29 6.91 -1.00 3.74
CA LEU A 29 8.04 -1.38 4.60
C LEU A 29 9.22 -0.42 4.43
N LEU A 30 9.50 0.05 3.22
CA LEU A 30 10.52 1.06 2.98
C LEU A 30 10.14 2.38 3.66
N ALA A 31 8.89 2.83 3.53
CA ALA A 31 8.39 4.04 4.19
C ALA A 31 8.53 3.94 5.71
N TYR A 32 8.11 2.82 6.29
CA TYR A 32 8.20 2.57 7.71
C TYR A 32 9.66 2.47 8.17
N CYS A 33 10.52 1.77 7.44
CA CYS A 33 11.95 1.69 7.73
C CYS A 33 12.59 3.10 7.77
N LEU A 34 12.35 3.91 6.74
CA LEU A 34 12.87 5.28 6.66
C LEU A 34 12.34 6.17 7.78
N LEU A 35 11.08 6.00 8.19
CA LEU A 35 10.50 6.67 9.36
C LEU A 35 11.17 6.21 10.66
N SER A 36 11.33 4.90 10.86
CA SER A 36 11.89 4.31 12.08
C SER A 36 13.35 4.69 12.31
N ILE A 37 14.15 4.84 11.25
CA ILE A 37 15.55 5.30 11.33
C ILE A 37 15.68 6.83 11.32
N GLY A 38 14.56 7.56 11.38
CA GLY A 38 14.55 9.03 11.42
C GLY A 38 14.95 9.72 10.11
N LYS A 39 15.06 8.99 8.99
CA LYS A 39 15.36 9.56 7.66
C LYS A 39 14.14 10.21 7.00
N MET A 40 12.93 9.88 7.45
CA MET A 40 11.69 10.53 7.06
C MET A 40 10.88 10.90 8.29
N GLN A 41 10.10 11.97 8.18
CA GLN A 41 9.11 12.34 9.19
C GLN A 41 7.71 11.96 8.69
N ALA A 42 6.79 11.67 9.60
CA ALA A 42 5.39 11.39 9.25
C ALA A 42 4.71 12.59 8.55
N THR A 43 5.23 13.81 8.73
CA THR A 43 4.76 15.02 8.03
C THR A 43 5.34 15.18 6.63
N SER A 44 6.27 14.33 6.20
CA SER A 44 6.91 14.41 4.89
C SER A 44 5.94 14.01 3.77
N PRO A 45 5.84 14.81 2.69
CA PRO A 45 5.02 14.42 1.54
C PRO A 45 5.49 13.11 0.91
N ALA A 46 6.81 12.87 0.88
CA ALA A 46 7.37 11.63 0.33
C ALA A 46 6.93 10.40 1.13
N TYR A 47 6.92 10.49 2.47
CA TYR A 47 6.43 9.41 3.34
C TYR A 47 4.96 9.09 3.08
N GLN A 48 4.13 10.12 2.89
CA GLN A 48 2.70 9.95 2.62
C GLN A 48 2.45 9.34 1.24
N TRP A 49 3.21 9.73 0.21
CA TRP A 49 3.12 9.12 -1.12
C TRP A 49 3.53 7.65 -1.13
N LEU A 50 4.58 7.27 -0.38
CA LEU A 50 4.97 5.86 -0.25
C LEU A 50 3.86 5.04 0.42
N ASN A 51 3.24 5.55 1.48
CA ASN A 51 2.12 4.87 2.14
C ASN A 51 0.90 4.77 1.24
N ILE A 52 0.54 5.84 0.51
CA ILE A 52 -0.57 5.82 -0.45
C ILE A 52 -0.33 4.80 -1.55
N GLY A 53 0.84 4.83 -2.20
CA GLY A 53 1.18 3.90 -3.28
C GLY A 53 1.21 2.45 -2.80
N GLY A 54 1.81 2.22 -1.64
CA GLY A 54 1.84 0.91 -1.01
C GLY A 54 0.45 0.38 -0.63
N ALA A 55 -0.40 1.24 -0.07
CA ALA A 55 -1.76 0.91 0.31
C ALA A 55 -2.62 0.53 -0.90
N VAL A 56 -2.50 1.25 -2.02
CA VAL A 56 -3.20 0.89 -3.28
C VAL A 56 -2.80 -0.49 -3.75
N GLY A 57 -1.50 -0.82 -3.73
CA GLY A 57 -1.01 -2.15 -4.10
C GLY A 57 -1.61 -3.27 -3.23
N PHE A 58 -1.65 -3.05 -1.91
CA PHE A 58 -2.29 -3.99 -1.00
C PHE A 58 -3.80 -4.08 -1.16
N ILE A 59 -4.52 -2.99 -1.41
CA ILE A 59 -5.99 -3.02 -1.64
C ILE A 59 -6.30 -3.91 -2.84
N VAL A 60 -5.56 -3.75 -3.95
CA VAL A 60 -5.72 -4.59 -5.15
C VAL A 60 -5.42 -6.06 -4.83
N ASN A 61 -4.28 -6.32 -4.19
CA ASN A 61 -3.84 -7.68 -3.87
C ASN A 61 -4.76 -8.39 -2.87
N SER A 62 -5.07 -7.76 -1.74
CA SER A 62 -5.91 -8.33 -0.70
C SER A 62 -7.38 -8.41 -1.11
N GLY A 63 -7.87 -7.47 -1.94
CA GLY A 63 -9.20 -7.54 -2.53
C GLY A 63 -9.37 -8.77 -3.43
N TRP A 64 -8.38 -9.03 -4.30
CA TRP A 64 -8.37 -10.24 -5.14
C TRP A 64 -8.29 -11.54 -4.33
N ASN A 65 -7.49 -11.54 -3.27
CA ASN A 65 -7.29 -12.71 -2.41
C ASN A 65 -8.38 -12.88 -1.33
N GLY A 66 -9.39 -12.00 -1.27
CA GLY A 66 -10.46 -12.05 -0.28
C GLY A 66 -10.03 -11.71 1.15
N ALA A 67 -8.87 -11.10 1.36
CA ALA A 67 -8.32 -10.74 2.66
C ALA A 67 -8.92 -9.40 3.17
N MET A 68 -10.21 -9.41 3.50
CA MET A 68 -10.99 -8.22 3.89
C MET A 68 -10.37 -7.38 5.04
N PRO A 69 -9.76 -7.95 6.09
CA PRO A 69 -9.10 -7.15 7.11
C PRO A 69 -7.94 -6.30 6.55
N SER A 70 -7.18 -6.84 5.60
CA SER A 70 -6.08 -6.13 4.96
C SER A 70 -6.59 -5.04 4.02
N VAL A 71 -7.69 -5.28 3.30
CA VAL A 71 -8.36 -4.25 2.48
C VAL A 71 -8.76 -3.05 3.35
N ALA A 72 -9.46 -3.30 4.46
CA ALA A 72 -9.92 -2.25 5.36
C ALA A 72 -8.76 -1.43 5.94
N LEU A 73 -7.69 -2.11 6.42
CA LEU A 73 -6.50 -1.46 6.94
C LEU A 73 -5.86 -0.53 5.91
N ASN A 74 -5.69 -1.01 4.68
CA ASN A 74 -5.02 -0.23 3.64
C ASN A 74 -5.88 0.91 3.11
N ILE A 75 -7.21 0.78 3.10
CA ILE A 75 -8.12 1.92 2.83
C ILE A 75 -7.93 3.02 3.88
N ILE A 76 -7.80 2.65 5.16
CA ILE A 76 -7.56 3.62 6.23
C ILE A 76 -6.20 4.30 6.07
N TRP A 77 -5.14 3.55 5.77
CA TRP A 77 -3.82 4.12 5.49
C TRP A 77 -3.83 5.07 4.29
N PHE A 78 -4.51 4.69 3.21
CA PHE A 78 -4.71 5.55 2.06
C PHE A 78 -5.40 6.87 2.46
N GLY A 79 -6.49 6.81 3.23
CA GLY A 79 -7.21 7.99 3.73
C GLY A 79 -6.36 8.89 4.63
N ILE A 80 -5.58 8.29 5.55
CA ILE A 80 -4.62 9.02 6.40
C ILE A 80 -3.59 9.75 5.52
N GLY A 81 -3.05 9.08 4.49
CA GLY A 81 -2.08 9.69 3.60
C GLY A 81 -2.64 10.89 2.83
N ILE A 82 -3.83 10.75 2.25
CA ILE A 82 -4.49 11.83 1.51
C ILE A 82 -4.78 13.02 2.43
N THR A 83 -5.31 12.79 3.63
CA THR A 83 -5.60 13.87 4.58
C THR A 83 -4.33 14.56 5.08
N ALA A 84 -3.24 13.83 5.28
CA ALA A 84 -1.95 14.39 5.64
C ALA A 84 -1.38 15.28 4.53
N LEU A 85 -1.42 14.82 3.27
CA LEU A 85 -0.99 15.61 2.10
C LEU A 85 -1.85 16.88 1.92
N TRP A 86 -3.16 16.77 2.12
CA TRP A 86 -4.06 17.92 2.00
C TRP A 86 -3.76 18.99 3.05
N LYS A 87 -3.53 18.59 4.31
CA LYS A 87 -3.10 19.50 5.38
C LYS A 87 -1.76 20.16 5.06
N LEU A 88 -0.79 19.38 4.55
CA LEU A 88 0.53 19.89 4.22
C LEU A 88 0.49 20.93 3.10
N LYS A 89 -0.30 20.68 2.05
CA LYS A 89 -0.55 21.64 0.97
C LYS A 89 -1.17 22.93 1.51
N ARG A 90 -2.13 22.85 2.44
CA ARG A 90 -2.79 24.03 3.02
C ARG A 90 -1.83 24.86 3.88
N ASN A 91 -0.97 24.21 4.64
CA ASN A 91 -0.01 24.89 5.51
C ASN A 91 1.14 25.55 4.73
N GLY A 92 1.57 24.96 3.60
CA GLY A 92 2.56 25.57 2.71
C GLY A 92 2.05 26.78 1.92
N VAL A 93 0.73 26.95 1.78
CA VAL A 93 0.11 28.14 1.16
C VAL A 93 0.02 29.32 2.13
N SER A 94 0.10 29.06 3.44
CA SER A 94 -0.04 30.11 4.47
C SER A 94 1.25 30.91 4.73
N SER A 95 2.33 30.63 4.00
CA SER A 95 3.65 31.27 4.16
C SER A 95 4.12 32.00 2.88
N ILE A 96 3.21 32.41 2.00
CA ILE A 96 3.47 33.27 0.85
C ILE A 96 2.67 34.56 0.99
#